data_AF-A0A2T5BXL2-F1
#
_entry.id   AF-A0A2T5BXL2-F1
#
_cell.length_a   1.000
_cell.length_b   1.000
_cell.length_c   1.000
_cell.angle_alpha   90.00
_cell.angle_beta   90.00
_cell.angle_gamma   90.00
#
_symmetry.space_group_name_H-M   'P 1'
#
loop_
_entity.id
_entity.type
_entity.pdbx_description
1 polymer ?
#
loop_
_entity_poly.entity_id
_entity_poly.type
_entity_poly.pdbx_seq_one_letter_code
_entity_poly.pdbx_strand_id
1 'polypeptide(L)' 'MKFLSLRFGLFLFLFLIGSQLLVAQKLHSDNGDGTYTNPVIPADFPDPDVIRVDDTYYMVSTTMWVFPGVTVL' A
#
# COMPACT_ATOMS: atom_id res chain seq x y z
N MET A 1 15.43 -44.03 6.31
CA MET A 1 14.31 -43.47 5.50
C MET A 1 13.51 -42.37 6.23
N LYS A 2 13.32 -42.43 7.57
CA LYS A 2 12.56 -41.42 8.34
C LYS A 2 13.19 -40.00 8.34
N PHE A 3 14.52 -39.89 8.40
CA PHE A 3 15.21 -38.58 8.39
C PHE A 3 15.12 -37.83 7.05
N LEU A 4 15.01 -38.54 5.93
CA LEU A 4 14.87 -37.94 4.59
C LEU A 4 13.46 -37.36 4.39
N SER A 5 12.44 -38.05 4.90
CA SER A 5 11.05 -37.58 4.92
C SER A 5 10.87 -36.30 5.76
N LEU A 6 11.57 -36.19 6.90
CA LEU A 6 11.50 -35.01 7.76
C LEU A 6 12.12 -33.76 7.10
N ARG A 7 13.26 -33.92 6.41
CA ARG A 7 13.92 -32.82 5.68
C ARG A 7 13.08 -32.33 4.50
N PHE A 8 12.42 -33.24 3.81
CA PHE A 8 11.52 -32.90 2.71
C PHE A 8 10.26 -32.16 3.21
N GLY A 9 9.68 -32.60 4.33
CA GLY A 9 8.57 -31.90 4.98
C GLY A 9 8.93 -30.49 5.46
N LEU A 10 10.13 -30.31 6.03
CA LEU A 10 10.61 -28.99 6.45
C LEU A 10 10.82 -28.04 5.27
N PHE A 11 11.34 -28.54 4.14
CA PHE A 11 11.52 -27.74 2.92
C PHE A 11 10.17 -27.29 2.34
N LEU A 12 9.19 -28.19 2.29
CA LEU A 12 7.83 -27.87 1.83
C LEU A 12 7.14 -26.84 2.73
N PHE A 13 7.33 -26.96 4.05
CA PHE A 13 6.82 -26.02 5.03
C PHE A 13 7.43 -24.62 4.89
N LEU A 14 8.76 -24.53 4.70
CA LEU A 14 9.46 -23.27 4.43
C LEU A 14 9.01 -22.63 3.11
N PHE A 15 8.79 -23.44 2.07
CA PHE A 15 8.28 -22.96 0.77
C PHE A 15 6.87 -22.39 0.88
N LEU A 16 5.97 -23.05 1.64
CA LEU A 16 4.62 -22.55 1.88
C LEU A 16 4.62 -21.20 2.60
N ILE A 17 5.43 -21.03 3.66
CA ILE A 17 5.55 -19.75 4.38
C ILE A 17 6.07 -18.63 3.47
N GLY A 18 7.08 -18.92 2.63
CA GLY A 18 7.63 -17.95 1.70
C GLY A 18 6.61 -17.40 0.69
N SER A 19 5.65 -18.22 0.26
CA SER A 19 4.59 -17.79 -0.67
C SER A 19 3.60 -16.79 -0.08
N GLN A 20 3.35 -16.84 1.23
CA GLN A 20 2.38 -15.95 1.90
C GLN A 20 2.93 -14.53 2.10
N LEU A 21 4.25 -14.34 2.03
CA LEU A 21 4.91 -13.03 2.15
C LEU A 21 4.78 -12.15 0.90
N LEU A 22 4.37 -12.70 -0.25
CA LEU A 22 4.27 -11.97 -1.52
C LEU A 22 3.00 -11.14 -1.67
N VAL A 23 2.02 -11.30 -0.78
CA VAL A 23 0.76 -10.52 -0.79
C VAL A 23 0.83 -9.42 0.25
N ALA A 24 1.83 -8.54 0.15
CA ALA A 24 1.79 -7.24 0.82
C ALA A 24 0.94 -6.30 -0.03
N GLN A 25 0.01 -5.55 0.58
CA GLN A 25 -0.67 -4.46 -0.11
C GLN A 25 0.40 -3.48 -0.62
N LYS A 26 0.36 -3.16 -1.91
CA LYS A 26 1.22 -2.15 -2.51
C LYS A 26 0.90 -0.81 -1.82
N LEU A 27 1.82 -0.32 -0.98
CA LEU A 27 1.64 0.90 -0.19
C LEU A 27 1.81 2.19 -1.02
N HIS A 28 2.12 2.07 -2.30
CA HIS A 28 2.49 3.18 -3.18
C HIS A 28 1.82 3.01 -4.56
N SER A 29 1.27 4.09 -5.13
CA SER A 29 0.50 4.05 -6.38
C SER A 29 1.35 4.00 -7.67
N ASP A 30 2.49 4.69 -7.76
CA ASP A 30 3.44 4.65 -8.89
C ASP A 30 3.91 3.23 -9.24
N ASN A 31 3.89 2.92 -10.53
CA ASN A 31 4.38 1.67 -11.09
C ASN A 31 5.83 1.75 -11.59
N GLY A 32 6.43 2.95 -11.63
CA GLY A 32 7.80 3.18 -12.10
C GLY A 32 7.95 3.16 -13.63
N ASP A 33 6.84 3.16 -14.37
CA ASP A 33 6.79 3.10 -15.84
C ASP A 33 6.01 4.28 -16.45
N GLY A 34 5.78 5.34 -15.67
CA GLY A 34 4.97 6.49 -16.06
C GLY A 34 3.46 6.27 -15.92
N THR A 35 3.03 5.11 -15.41
CA THR A 35 1.64 4.83 -15.05
C THR A 35 1.46 4.74 -13.54
N TYR A 36 0.21 4.79 -13.08
CA TYR A 36 -0.16 4.62 -11.67
C TYR A 36 -1.33 3.64 -11.54
N THR A 37 -1.46 3.03 -10.35
CA THR A 37 -2.58 2.15 -10.03
C THR A 37 -3.43 2.75 -8.92
N ASN A 38 -4.73 2.87 -9.15
CA ASN A 38 -5.67 3.32 -8.12
C ASN A 38 -5.76 2.34 -6.95
N PRO A 39 -5.94 2.82 -5.70
CA PRO A 39 -6.05 4.23 -5.31
C PRO A 39 -4.69 4.97 -5.29
N VAL A 40 -4.70 6.28 -5.56
CA VAL A 40 -3.49 7.12 -5.57
C VAL A 40 -2.87 7.22 -4.17
N ILE A 41 -3.70 7.46 -3.16
CA ILE A 41 -3.31 7.51 -1.75
C ILE A 41 -4.15 6.46 -1.01
N PRO A 42 -3.57 5.33 -0.56
CA PRO A 42 -4.30 4.32 0.20
C PRO A 42 -4.45 4.74 1.68
N ALA A 43 -5.10 5.88 1.93
CA ALA A 43 -5.34 6.45 3.25
C ALA A 43 -6.71 7.15 3.35
N ASP A 44 -7.08 7.56 4.57
CA ASP A 44 -8.37 8.20 4.87
C ASP A 44 -8.31 9.72 4.61
N PHE A 45 -8.58 10.11 3.37
CA PHE A 45 -8.74 11.51 2.95
C PHE A 45 -10.09 11.69 2.23
N PRO A 46 -11.21 11.79 2.98
CA PRO A 46 -12.53 11.97 2.39
C PRO A 46 -12.74 13.39 1.84
N ASP A 47 -13.73 13.52 0.97
CA ASP A 47 -14.19 14.77 0.33
C ASP A 47 -13.05 15.62 -0.27
N PRO A 48 -12.23 15.08 -1.20
CA PRO A 48 -11.11 15.82 -1.76
C PRO A 48 -11.58 17.00 -2.62
N ASP A 49 -11.03 18.19 -2.37
CA ASP A 49 -11.12 19.35 -3.27
C ASP A 49 -9.70 19.74 -3.71
N VAL A 50 -9.48 19.85 -5.02
CA VAL A 50 -8.15 19.88 -5.64
C VAL A 50 -8.00 21.11 -6.53
N ILE A 51 -6.90 21.83 -6.35
CA ILE A 51 -6.49 22.94 -7.22
C ILE A 51 -5.06 22.73 -7.73
N ARG A 52 -4.70 23.47 -8.78
CA ARG A 52 -3.33 23.53 -9.30
C ARG A 52 -2.84 24.97 -9.28
N VAL A 53 -1.61 25.18 -8.80
CA VAL A 53 -0.89 26.45 -8.86
C VAL A 53 0.47 26.17 -9.49
N ASP A 54 0.73 26.79 -10.64
CA ASP A 54 1.92 26.55 -11.48
C ASP A 54 2.12 25.06 -11.78
N ASP A 55 3.14 24.44 -11.18
CA ASP A 55 3.55 23.05 -11.42
C ASP A 55 3.11 22.11 -10.29
N THR A 56 2.37 22.62 -9.30
CA THR A 56 2.00 21.90 -8.06
C THR A 56 0.48 21.74 -7.95
N TYR A 57 0.05 20.54 -7.57
CA TYR A 57 -1.33 20.25 -7.20
C TYR A 57 -1.47 20.28 -5.68
N TYR A 58 -2.51 20.93 -5.19
CA TYR A 58 -2.87 20.96 -3.77
C TYR A 58 -4.23 20.29 -3.58
N MET A 59 -4.39 19.53 -2.49
CA MET A 59 -5.66 18.91 -2.12
C MET A 59 -6.00 19.23 -0.67
N VAL A 60 -7.27 19.57 -0.41
CA VAL A 60 -7.82 19.61 0.94
C VAL A 60 -8.74 18.42 1.21
N SER A 61 -8.84 18.00 2.48
CA SER A 61 -9.71 16.88 2.89
C SER A 61 -10.39 17.13 4.23
N THR A 62 -11.62 16.61 4.37
CA THR A 62 -12.41 16.67 5.59
C THR A 62 -11.79 15.83 6.70
N THR A 63 -11.56 16.42 7.87
CA THR A 63 -11.00 15.73 9.06
C THR A 63 -12.02 15.50 10.17
N MET A 64 -13.30 15.79 9.92
CA MET A 64 -14.39 15.71 10.90
C MET A 64 -14.05 16.48 12.20
N TRP A 65 -13.94 15.77 13.33
CA TRP A 65 -13.65 16.35 14.66
C TRP A 65 -12.17 16.36 15.03
N VAL A 66 -11.27 15.97 14.12
CA VAL A 66 -9.82 15.97 14.37
C VAL A 66 -9.28 17.40 14.36
N PHE A 67 -8.45 17.73 15.36
CA PHE A 67 -7.78 19.02 15.49
C PHE A 67 -6.24 18.84 15.50
N PRO A 68 -5.47 19.60 14.70
CA PRO A 68 -5.92 20.63 13.75
C PRO A 68 -6.77 20.02 12.62
N GLY A 69 -7.74 20.80 12.15
CA GLY A 69 -8.68 20.37 11.11
C GLY A 69 -8.22 20.76 9.70
N VAL A 70 -8.84 20.15 8.70
CA VAL A 70 -8.62 20.42 7.26
C VAL A 70 -7.16 20.17 6.84
N THR A 71 -6.87 18.93 6.46
CA THR A 71 -5.53 18.58 5.98
C THR A 71 -5.29 19.15 4.59
N VAL A 72 -4.13 19.76 4.37
CA VAL A 72 -3.64 20.19 3.05
C VAL A 72 -2.51 19.27 2.64
N LEU A 73 -2.60 18.72 1.43
CA LEU A 73 -1.56 17.92 0.77
C LEU A 73 -0.99 18.67 -0.42
#